data_AF-A0AA38WAA5-F1
#
_entry.id   AF-A0AA38WAA5-F1
#
_cell.length_a   1.000
_cell.length_b   1.000
_cell.length_c   1.000
_cell.angle_alpha   90.00
_cell.angle_beta   90.00
_cell.angle_gamma   90.00
#
_symmetry.space_group_name_H-M   'P 1'
#
loop_
_entity.id
_entity.type
_entity.pdbx_description
1 polymer ?
#
loop_
_entity_poly.entity_id
_entity_poly.type
_entity_poly.pdbx_seq_one_letter_code
_entity_poly.pdbx_strand_id
1 'polypeptide(L)'
;MTVEDIKCTTVWSKPGWIALSKSNTRNRKKEDGGVSSRHTGGSIPTEERQDRMAAAWGRDPTSIEVYERVHCSNRKYGANATGPPDDEPIYVYPKAGRVAARFREVRDVAQSRQGPDDPPIDEVALWE
;
A
#
# COMPACT_ATOMS: atom_id res chain seq x y z
N MET A 1 2.02 -22.57 47.00
CA MET A 1 1.83 -22.05 45.63
C MET A 1 1.42 -23.21 44.76
N THR A 2 0.14 -23.29 44.37
CA THR A 2 -0.39 -24.36 43.53
C THR A 2 -0.12 -24.07 42.06
N VAL A 3 0.03 -25.12 41.27
CA VAL A 3 0.46 -25.12 39.85
C VAL A 3 -0.56 -24.45 38.91
N GLU A 4 -1.72 -24.07 39.43
CA GLU A 4 -2.87 -23.57 38.67
C GLU A 4 -2.87 -22.05 38.44
N ASP A 5 -1.97 -21.31 39.09
CA ASP A 5 -1.91 -19.84 39.03
C ASP A 5 -0.93 -19.28 37.99
N ILE A 6 -0.25 -20.15 37.21
CA ILE A 6 0.42 -19.72 35.97
C ILE A 6 -0.63 -19.67 34.85
N LYS A 7 -1.76 -18.99 35.10
CA LYS A 7 -2.58 -18.48 34.01
C LYS A 7 -1.71 -17.48 33.28
N CYS A 8 -1.15 -17.95 32.18
CA CYS A 8 -0.32 -17.25 31.23
C CYS A 8 -0.89 -15.85 30.96
N THR A 9 -0.48 -14.88 31.77
CA THR A 9 -0.68 -13.42 31.66
C THR A 9 0.16 -12.86 30.51
N THR A 10 0.51 -13.72 29.56
CA THR A 10 1.19 -13.33 28.35
C THR A 10 0.15 -12.75 27.41
N VAL A 11 0.51 -11.65 26.76
CA VAL A 11 -0.28 -10.95 25.74
C VAL A 11 -0.88 -11.91 24.70
N TRP A 12 -0.25 -13.08 24.52
CA TRP A 12 -0.63 -14.18 23.66
C TRP A 12 -1.96 -14.86 23.99
N SER A 13 -2.42 -14.80 25.24
CA SER A 13 -3.70 -15.38 25.68
C SER A 13 -4.88 -14.43 25.50
N LYS A 14 -4.64 -13.16 25.12
CA LYS A 14 -5.70 -12.17 24.98
C LYS A 14 -6.58 -12.51 23.77
N PRO A 15 -7.92 -12.32 23.85
CA PRO A 15 -8.84 -12.57 22.74
C PRO A 15 -8.44 -11.86 21.44
N GLY A 16 -7.95 -10.61 21.54
CA GLY A 16 -7.45 -9.86 20.37
C GLY A 16 -6.23 -10.51 19.72
N TRP A 17 -5.31 -11.07 20.51
CA TRP A 17 -4.15 -11.79 19.97
C TRP A 17 -4.56 -13.11 19.31
N ILE A 18 -5.46 -13.85 19.94
CA ILE A 18 -6.00 -15.11 19.39
C ILE A 18 -6.72 -14.84 18.06
N ALA A 19 -7.51 -13.77 17.98
CA ALA A 19 -8.19 -13.37 16.76
C ALA A 19 -7.20 -13.03 15.63
N LEU A 20 -6.17 -12.24 15.95
CA LEU A 20 -5.11 -11.89 15.00
C LEU A 20 -4.34 -13.14 14.52
N SER A 21 -3.99 -14.04 15.44
CA SER A 21 -3.31 -15.30 15.14
C SER A 21 -4.15 -16.21 14.21
N LYS A 22 -5.47 -16.31 14.47
CA LYS A 22 -6.40 -17.06 13.60
C LYS A 22 -6.51 -16.43 12.21
N SER A 23 -6.57 -15.10 12.11
CA SER A 23 -6.57 -14.38 10.83
C SER A 23 -5.29 -14.64 10.04
N ASN A 24 -4.13 -14.50 10.69
CA ASN A 24 -2.83 -14.79 10.07
C ASN A 24 -2.71 -16.24 9.61
N THR A 25 -3.21 -17.19 10.39
CA THR A 25 -3.23 -18.60 10.00
C THR A 25 -4.09 -18.85 8.77
N ARG A 26 -5.26 -18.20 8.68
CA ARG A 26 -6.15 -18.30 7.51
C ARG A 26 -5.50 -17.70 6.27
N ASN A 27 -4.87 -16.53 6.41
CA ASN A 27 -4.15 -15.89 5.31
C ASN A 27 -3.00 -16.75 4.80
N ARG A 28 -2.27 -17.44 5.68
CA ARG A 28 -1.21 -18.39 5.30
C ARG A 28 -1.73 -19.66 4.61
N LYS A 29 -2.97 -20.06 4.89
CA LYS A 29 -3.62 -21.25 4.32
C LYS A 29 -4.43 -20.96 3.06
N LYS A 30 -4.57 -19.69 2.67
CA LYS A 30 -5.25 -19.32 1.43
C LYS A 30 -4.30 -19.67 0.28
N GLU A 31 -4.61 -20.76 -0.41
CA GLU A 31 -3.97 -21.11 -1.68
C GLU A 31 -4.65 -20.30 -2.78
N ASP A 32 -3.97 -19.27 -3.29
CA ASP A 32 -4.37 -18.65 -4.55
C ASP A 32 -3.66 -19.41 -5.69
N GLY A 33 -4.40 -20.27 -6.39
CA GLY A 33 -4.01 -20.82 -7.69
C GLY A 33 -2.78 -21.75 -7.75
N GLY A 34 -2.37 -22.38 -6.64
CA GLY A 34 -1.30 -23.40 -6.65
C GLY A 34 0.13 -22.88 -6.51
N VAL A 35 0.32 -21.57 -6.34
CA VAL A 35 1.61 -21.02 -5.90
C VAL A 35 1.53 -20.86 -4.38
N SER A 36 2.26 -21.70 -3.64
CA SER A 36 2.32 -21.57 -2.19
C SER A 36 2.90 -20.19 -1.87
N SER A 37 2.07 -19.27 -1.40
CA SER A 37 2.47 -17.95 -0.90
C SER A 37 3.21 -18.10 0.44
N ARG A 38 4.37 -18.76 0.39
CA ARG A 38 5.34 -18.82 1.48
C ARG A 38 6.01 -17.45 1.54
N HIS A 39 5.55 -16.64 2.50
CA HIS A 39 5.95 -15.25 2.79
C HIS A 39 5.33 -14.15 1.93
N THR A 40 4.06 -13.85 2.19
CA THR A 40 3.57 -12.48 1.98
C THR A 40 2.63 -12.14 3.13
N GLY A 41 3.10 -11.37 4.10
CA GLY A 41 2.25 -10.83 5.14
C GLY A 41 1.27 -9.83 4.55
N GLY A 42 0.20 -10.29 3.89
CA GLY A 42 -0.91 -9.45 3.40
C GLY A 42 -0.55 -8.28 2.48
N SER A 43 0.70 -8.17 2.02
CA SER A 43 1.12 -7.07 1.15
C SER A 43 0.55 -7.29 -0.25
N ILE A 44 -0.37 -6.42 -0.64
CA ILE A 44 -0.85 -6.30 -2.02
C ILE A 44 0.31 -5.74 -2.86
N PRO A 45 0.73 -6.42 -3.94
CA PRO A 45 1.73 -5.93 -4.89
C PRO A 45 1.37 -4.54 -5.45
N THR A 46 2.37 -3.80 -5.92
CA THR A 46 2.17 -2.47 -6.50
C THR A 46 1.27 -2.53 -7.74
N GLU A 47 1.45 -3.52 -8.61
CA GLU A 47 0.63 -3.76 -9.81
C GLU A 47 -0.85 -3.94 -9.45
N GLU A 48 -1.14 -4.82 -8.48
CA GLU A 48 -2.52 -5.04 -8.04
C GLU A 48 -3.13 -3.77 -7.40
N ARG A 49 -2.33 -2.88 -6.81
CA ARG A 49 -2.82 -1.57 -6.33
C ARG A 49 -3.14 -0.65 -7.50
N GLN A 50 -2.29 -0.62 -8.51
CA GLN A 50 -2.49 0.17 -9.72
C GLN A 50 -3.77 -0.24 -10.43
N ASP A 51 -4.00 -1.54 -10.65
CA ASP A 51 -5.22 -2.07 -11.27
C ASP A 51 -6.49 -1.66 -10.52
N ARG A 52 -6.48 -1.77 -9.19
CA ARG A 52 -7.61 -1.39 -8.35
C ARG A 52 -7.88 0.11 -8.39
N MET A 53 -6.83 0.93 -8.43
CA MET A 53 -6.96 2.38 -8.56
C MET A 53 -7.44 2.77 -9.95
N ALA A 54 -6.95 2.12 -11.00
CA ALA A 54 -7.40 2.34 -12.36
C ALA A 54 -8.89 2.03 -12.53
N ALA A 55 -9.34 0.89 -11.98
CA ALA A 55 -10.75 0.52 -11.97
C ALA A 55 -11.62 1.50 -11.17
N ALA A 56 -11.11 2.05 -10.06
CA ALA A 56 -11.85 2.99 -9.21
C ALA A 56 -11.92 4.41 -9.80
N TRP A 57 -10.87 4.86 -10.49
CA TRP A 57 -10.72 6.23 -10.99
C TRP A 57 -11.05 6.38 -12.48
N GLY A 58 -11.20 5.28 -13.21
CA GLY A 58 -11.45 5.30 -14.66
C GLY A 58 -10.25 5.77 -15.49
N ARG A 59 -9.06 5.86 -14.88
CA ARG A 59 -7.79 6.18 -15.54
C ARG A 59 -6.63 5.54 -14.80
N ASP A 60 -5.50 5.36 -15.47
CA ASP A 60 -4.31 4.87 -14.80
C ASP A 60 -3.82 5.87 -13.73
N PRO A 61 -3.49 5.39 -12.53
CA PRO A 61 -2.89 6.21 -11.50
C PRO A 61 -1.41 6.48 -11.83
N THR A 62 -0.95 7.65 -11.42
CA THR A 62 0.47 8.02 -11.46
C THR A 62 1.27 7.23 -10.43
N SER A 63 2.57 7.09 -10.64
CA SER A 63 3.50 6.43 -9.72
C SER A 63 3.47 7.06 -8.33
N ILE A 64 3.32 8.41 -8.27
CA ILE A 64 3.18 9.13 -7.00
C ILE A 64 1.84 8.85 -6.32
N GLU A 65 0.74 8.72 -7.06
CA GLU A 65 -0.57 8.40 -6.50
C GLU A 65 -0.57 7.00 -5.87
N VAL A 66 0.03 6.01 -6.56
CA VAL A 66 0.18 4.66 -6.02
C VAL A 66 1.07 4.68 -4.77
N TYR A 67 2.14 5.46 -4.77
CA TYR A 67 3.02 5.63 -3.62
C TYR A 67 2.30 6.28 -2.42
N GLU A 68 1.63 7.41 -2.62
CA GLU A 68 0.88 8.13 -1.60
C GLU A 68 -0.25 7.26 -1.02
N ARG A 69 -0.87 6.40 -1.83
CA ARG A 69 -1.87 5.43 -1.37
C ARG A 69 -1.32 4.45 -0.34
N VAL A 70 -0.05 4.06 -0.44
CA VAL A 70 0.59 3.11 0.48
C VAL A 70 1.17 3.81 1.70
N HIS A 71 1.69 5.03 1.51
CA HIS A 71 2.54 5.69 2.50
C HIS A 71 1.89 6.88 3.23
N CYS A 72 0.64 7.22 2.93
CA CYS A 72 -0.11 8.26 3.63
C CYS A 72 -1.15 7.69 4.61
N SER A 73 -1.24 8.30 5.79
CA SER A 73 -2.13 7.89 6.87
C SER A 73 -3.59 8.27 6.63
N ASN A 74 -3.83 9.38 5.92
CA ASN A 74 -5.14 9.92 5.58
C ASN A 74 -5.71 9.36 4.26
N ARG A 75 -4.94 8.57 3.52
CA ARG A 75 -5.36 7.99 2.22
C ARG A 75 -5.75 6.52 2.31
N LYS A 76 -6.17 6.07 3.49
CA LYS A 76 -6.58 4.69 3.78
C LYS A 76 -7.94 4.37 3.16
N TYR A 77 -8.16 3.08 2.90
CA TYR A 77 -9.34 2.51 2.26
C TYR A 77 -10.69 3.10 2.74
N GLY A 78 -11.33 3.89 1.89
CA GLY A 78 -12.76 3.82 1.68
C GLY A 78 -13.00 3.12 0.35
N ALA A 79 -13.89 2.12 0.32
CA ALA A 79 -14.28 1.41 -0.91
C ALA A 79 -14.98 2.30 -1.95
N ASN A 80 -15.24 3.56 -1.59
CA ASN A 80 -16.02 4.52 -2.37
C ASN A 80 -15.18 5.70 -2.89
N ALA A 81 -13.84 5.58 -2.88
CA ALA A 81 -12.97 6.63 -3.42
C ALA A 81 -13.01 6.58 -4.95
N THR A 82 -13.84 7.43 -5.55
CA THR A 82 -14.04 7.53 -7.01
C THR A 82 -12.99 8.41 -7.70
N GLY A 83 -11.98 8.88 -6.98
CA GLY A 83 -10.93 9.75 -7.51
C GLY A 83 -9.76 9.94 -6.53
N PRO A 84 -8.73 10.70 -6.94
CA PRO A 84 -7.63 11.10 -6.08
C PRO A 84 -8.14 11.87 -4.85
N PRO A 85 -7.52 11.73 -3.68
CA PRO A 85 -7.89 12.51 -2.50
C PRO A 85 -7.61 14.00 -2.72
N ASP A 86 -8.58 14.86 -2.39
CA ASP A 86 -8.43 16.32 -2.43
C ASP A 86 -7.52 16.83 -1.30
N ASP A 87 -7.41 16.07 -0.21
CA ASP A 87 -6.58 16.44 0.95
C ASP A 87 -5.08 16.22 0.69
N GLU A 88 -4.28 17.12 1.26
CA GLU A 88 -2.82 17.00 1.25
C GLU A 88 -2.35 15.67 1.88
N PRO A 89 -1.34 15.01 1.31
CA PRO A 89 -0.86 13.72 1.80
C PRO A 89 -0.16 13.86 3.15
N ILE A 90 -0.68 13.18 4.17
CA ILE A 90 -0.02 13.08 5.49
C ILE A 90 0.78 11.79 5.52
N TYR A 91 2.10 11.89 5.40
CA TYR A 91 2.99 10.73 5.37
C TYR A 91 3.13 10.06 6.73
N VAL A 92 3.05 8.73 6.75
CA VAL A 92 3.15 7.92 7.99
C VAL A 92 4.54 8.05 8.64
N TYR A 93 5.58 8.34 7.86
CA TYR A 93 6.94 8.51 8.37
C TYR A 93 7.76 9.49 7.50
N PRO A 94 8.77 10.19 8.06
CA PRO A 94 9.48 11.26 7.35
C PRO A 94 10.19 10.82 6.06
N LYS A 95 10.73 9.59 6.03
CA LYS A 95 11.34 9.03 4.81
C LYS A 95 10.34 8.96 3.66
N ALA A 96 9.04 8.74 3.95
CA ALA A 96 8.05 8.63 2.90
C ALA A 96 7.84 9.94 2.16
N GLY A 97 7.78 11.06 2.88
CA GLY A 97 7.65 12.39 2.28
C GLY A 97 8.85 12.78 1.41
N ARG A 98 10.08 12.40 1.79
CA ARG A 98 11.28 12.64 0.97
C ARG A 98 11.23 11.91 -0.37
N VAL A 99 10.80 10.65 -0.34
CA VAL A 99 10.65 9.85 -1.56
C VAL A 99 9.54 10.44 -2.45
N ALA A 100 8.41 10.86 -1.87
CA ALA A 100 7.37 11.55 -2.62
C ALA A 100 7.81 12.89 -3.23
N ALA A 101 8.65 13.67 -2.52
CA ALA A 101 9.23 14.88 -3.08
C ALA A 101 10.09 14.57 -4.31
N ARG A 102 10.90 13.50 -4.25
CA ARG A 102 11.66 13.01 -5.41
C ARG A 102 10.75 12.60 -6.56
N PHE A 103 9.62 11.93 -6.27
CA PHE A 103 8.60 11.60 -7.27
C PHE A 103 8.13 12.84 -8.04
N ARG A 104 7.83 13.93 -7.33
CA ARG A 104 7.39 15.20 -7.92
C ARG A 104 8.51 15.84 -8.74
N GLU A 105 9.71 15.93 -8.18
CA GLU A 105 10.86 16.54 -8.86
C GLU A 105 11.18 15.87 -10.20
N VAL A 106 11.27 14.55 -10.23
CA VAL A 106 11.57 13.82 -11.48
C VAL A 106 10.46 14.01 -12.51
N ARG A 107 9.20 13.96 -12.09
CA ARG A 107 8.06 14.18 -12.98
C ARG A 107 8.06 15.60 -13.54
N ASP A 108 8.27 16.61 -12.69
CA ASP A 108 8.28 18.02 -13.09
C ASP A 108 9.44 18.29 -14.07
N VAL A 109 10.61 17.67 -13.84
CA VAL A 109 11.73 17.71 -14.81
C VAL A 109 11.36 17.04 -16.13
N ALA A 110 10.72 15.87 -16.10
CA ALA A 110 10.28 15.19 -17.31
C ALA A 110 9.25 16.03 -18.10
N GLN A 111 8.27 16.60 -17.40
CA GLN A 111 7.26 17.49 -17.98
C GLN A 111 7.87 18.76 -18.55
N SER A 112 8.87 19.35 -17.89
CA SER A 112 9.58 20.54 -18.40
C SER A 112 10.32 20.29 -19.72
N ARG A 113 10.60 19.03 -20.06
CA ARG A 113 11.30 18.63 -21.29
C ARG A 113 10.34 18.20 -22.40
N GLN A 114 9.05 18.02 -22.11
CA GLN A 114 8.05 17.68 -23.13
C GLN A 114 7.76 18.89 -24.02
N GLY A 115 7.91 18.69 -25.32
CA GLY A 115 7.34 19.52 -26.36
C GLY A 115 5.85 19.25 -26.58
N PRO A 116 5.16 20.09 -27.36
CA PRO A 116 3.71 19.98 -27.60
C PRO A 116 3.29 18.71 -28.35
N ASP A 117 4.21 18.08 -29.08
CA ASP A 117 3.96 16.88 -29.88
C ASP A 117 4.54 15.60 -29.25
N ASP A 118 5.13 15.71 -28.05
CA ASP A 118 5.72 14.55 -27.38
C ASP A 118 4.63 13.64 -26.80
N PRO A 119 4.85 12.30 -26.81
CA PRO A 119 3.93 11.38 -26.17
C PRO A 119 3.85 11.65 -24.65
N PRO A 120 2.75 11.25 -23.99
CA PRO A 120 2.64 11.29 -22.53
C PRO A 120 3.83 10.60 -21.87
N ILE A 121 4.35 11.19 -20.78
CA ILE A 121 5.47 10.60 -20.03
C ILE A 121 5.06 9.22 -19.53
N ASP A 122 5.88 8.23 -19.88
CA ASP A 122 5.85 6.93 -19.25
C ASP A 122 6.37 7.08 -17.81
N GLU A 123 5.44 7.22 -16.87
CA GLU A 123 5.77 7.35 -15.46
C GLU A 123 6.40 6.10 -14.86
N VAL A 124 6.26 4.92 -15.48
CA VAL A 124 6.92 3.68 -15.01
C VAL A 124 8.41 3.75 -15.38
N ALA A 125 8.71 4.14 -16.62
CA ALA A 125 10.08 4.30 -17.10
C ALA A 125 10.89 5.37 -16.36
N LEU A 126 10.24 6.33 -15.69
CA LEU A 126 10.93 7.33 -14.86
C LEU A 126 11.61 6.75 -13.60
N TRP A 127 11.30 5.51 -13.24
CA TRP A 127 11.76 4.88 -11.99
C TRP A 127 12.57 3.59 -12.17
N GLU A 128 12.81 3.15 -13.41
CA GLU A 128 13.75 2.08 -13.76
C GLU A 128 15.19 2.62 -13.93
#